data_AF-A0A954M603-F1
#
_entry.id   AF-A0A954M603-F1
#
_cell.length_a   1.000
_cell.length_b   1.000
_cell.length_c   1.000
_cell.angle_alpha   90.00
_cell.angle_beta   90.00
_cell.angle_gamma   90.00
#
_symmetry.space_group_name_H-M   'P 1'
#
loop_
_entity.id
_entity.type
_entity.pdbx_description
1 polymer ?
#
loop_
_entity_poly.entity_id
_entity_poly.type
_entity_poly.pdbx_seq_one_letter_code
_entity_poly.pdbx_strand_id
1 'polypeptide(L)'
;MLAMATSLYNDEAGFIVSAELVLVSTILVIGMVVGLAEISNGINEELEDVASAIGSVNQTFRFSGLSGHKGFIVGSSFNDQADYCDGQFDITCDNNRPVNEAPTYN
;
A
#
# COMPACT_ATOMS: atom_id res chain seq x y z
N MET A 1 -32.17 -57.29 -0.10
CA MET A 1 -31.79 -56.33 0.97
C MET A 1 -30.29 -56.23 1.17
N LEU A 2 -29.56 -57.35 1.34
CA LEU A 2 -28.11 -57.32 1.57
C LEU A 2 -27.32 -56.58 0.47
N ALA A 3 -27.64 -56.83 -0.81
CA ALA A 3 -26.97 -56.18 -1.95
C ALA A 3 -27.16 -54.65 -2.00
N MET A 4 -28.29 -54.13 -1.50
CA MET A 4 -28.53 -52.68 -1.40
C MET A 4 -27.73 -52.06 -0.25
N ALA A 5 -27.65 -52.75 0.88
CA ALA A 5 -26.80 -52.32 2.00
C ALA A 5 -25.31 -52.32 1.62
N THR A 6 -24.87 -53.31 0.85
CA THR A 6 -23.50 -53.38 0.33
C THR A 6 -23.24 -52.31 -0.74
N SER A 7 -24.22 -51.96 -1.59
CA SER A 7 -24.01 -50.87 -2.57
C SER A 7 -23.90 -49.52 -1.87
N LEU A 8 -24.73 -49.24 -0.86
CA LEU A 8 -24.65 -48.02 -0.06
C LEU A 8 -23.36 -47.90 0.75
N TYR A 9 -22.82 -49.02 1.24
CA TYR A 9 -21.54 -49.03 1.97
C TYR A 9 -20.32 -48.80 1.06
N ASN A 10 -20.43 -49.13 -0.22
CA ASN A 10 -19.38 -48.91 -1.23
C ASN A 10 -19.72 -47.71 -2.15
N ASP A 11 -20.71 -46.89 -1.77
CA ASP A 11 -21.14 -45.74 -2.56
C ASP A 11 -20.26 -44.52 -2.25
N GLU A 12 -19.17 -44.39 -3.00
CA GLU A 12 -18.29 -43.21 -3.01
C GLU A 12 -18.89 -42.05 -3.84
N ALA A 13 -20.03 -42.25 -4.54
CA ALA A 13 -20.61 -41.25 -5.43
C ALA A 13 -21.47 -40.21 -4.72
N GLY A 14 -21.69 -40.35 -3.41
CA GLY A 14 -22.56 -39.50 -2.59
C GLY A 14 -21.86 -38.46 -1.71
N PHE A 15 -20.59 -38.14 -1.94
CA PHE A 15 -19.77 -37.39 -0.97
C PHE A 15 -19.52 -35.91 -1.30
N ILE A 16 -20.30 -35.31 -2.21
CA ILE A 16 -20.26 -33.86 -2.50
C ILE A 16 -21.06 -33.08 -1.44
N VAL A 17 -20.88 -33.42 -0.16
CA VAL A 17 -21.25 -32.59 1.01
C VAL A 17 -20.17 -32.71 2.10
N SER A 18 -19.13 -33.50 1.86
CA SER A 18 -18.24 -33.92 2.93
C SER A 18 -17.30 -32.83 3.39
N ALA A 19 -17.02 -32.86 4.70
CA ALA A 19 -16.04 -32.07 5.42
C ALA A 19 -14.74 -31.74 4.67
N GLU A 20 -14.28 -32.56 3.74
CA GLU A 20 -13.08 -32.30 2.93
C GLU A 20 -13.19 -31.03 2.06
N LEU A 21 -14.33 -30.81 1.39
CA LEU A 21 -14.53 -29.60 0.57
C LEU A 21 -14.70 -28.35 1.47
N VAL A 22 -15.28 -28.53 2.65
CA VAL A 22 -15.36 -27.48 3.68
C VAL A 22 -13.95 -27.15 4.21
N LEU A 23 -13.11 -28.15 4.43
CA LEU A 23 -11.73 -27.95 4.87
C LEU A 23 -10.90 -27.21 3.82
N VAL A 24 -10.97 -27.61 2.55
CA VAL A 24 -10.24 -26.92 1.46
C VAL A 24 -10.75 -25.48 1.27
N SER A 25 -12.06 -25.27 1.29
CA SER A 25 -12.65 -23.93 1.13
C SER A 25 -12.30 -22.98 2.28
N THR A 26 -12.26 -23.47 3.53
CA THR A 26 -11.85 -22.63 4.67
C THR A 26 -10.39 -22.19 4.58
N ILE A 27 -9.48 -23.09 4.18
CA ILE A 27 -8.06 -22.75 3.95
C ILE A 27 -7.93 -21.72 2.83
N LEU A 28 -8.68 -21.90 1.73
CA LEU A 28 -8.69 -20.98 0.59
C LEU A 28 -9.15 -19.59 1.02
N VAL A 29 -10.27 -19.49 1.75
CA VAL A 29 -10.83 -18.20 2.22
C VAL A 29 -9.84 -17.49 3.14
N ILE A 30 -9.22 -18.18 4.10
CA ILE A 30 -8.24 -17.57 5.00
C ILE A 30 -7.01 -17.08 4.21
N GLY A 31 -6.51 -17.87 3.25
CA GLY A 31 -5.42 -17.46 2.39
C GLY A 31 -5.76 -16.24 1.52
N MET A 32 -6.98 -16.18 1.00
CA MET A 32 -7.46 -15.05 0.19
C MET A 32 -7.62 -13.78 1.03
N VAL A 33 -8.10 -13.89 2.28
CA VAL A 33 -8.23 -12.73 3.19
C VAL A 33 -6.87 -12.10 3.46
N VAL A 34 -5.85 -12.90 3.79
CA VAL A 34 -4.49 -12.40 4.01
C VAL A 34 -3.92 -11.83 2.71
N GLY A 35 -4.06 -12.54 1.58
CA GLY A 35 -3.57 -12.06 0.29
C GLY A 35 -4.20 -10.74 -0.16
N LEU A 36 -5.51 -10.57 0.06
CA LEU A 36 -6.21 -9.32 -0.28
C LEU A 36 -5.83 -8.17 0.66
N ALA A 37 -5.56 -8.44 1.94
CA ALA A 37 -5.06 -7.44 2.87
C ALA A 37 -3.70 -6.89 2.43
N GLU A 38 -2.76 -7.75 2.03
CA GLU A 38 -1.45 -7.33 1.54
C GLU A 38 -1.54 -6.55 0.22
N ILE A 39 -2.43 -6.96 -0.70
CA ILE A 39 -2.70 -6.19 -1.92
C ILE A 39 -3.24 -4.80 -1.59
N SER A 40 -4.17 -4.71 -0.64
CA SER A 40 -4.73 -3.42 -0.22
C SER A 40 -3.66 -2.50 0.38
N ASN A 41 -2.79 -3.05 1.23
CA ASN A 41 -1.71 -2.29 1.84
C ASN A 41 -0.73 -1.81 0.77
N GLY A 42 -0.25 -2.70 -0.11
CA GLY A 42 0.68 -2.34 -1.17
C GLY A 42 0.14 -1.28 -2.13
N ILE A 43 -1.15 -1.36 -2.51
CA ILE A 43 -1.77 -0.33 -3.34
C ILE A 43 -1.79 1.03 -2.62
N ASN A 44 -2.10 1.05 -1.32
CA ASN A 44 -2.16 2.30 -0.56
C ASN A 44 -0.77 2.94 -0.41
N GLU A 45 0.29 2.15 -0.18
CA GLU A 45 1.67 2.66 -0.12
C GLU A 45 2.09 3.27 -1.46
N GLU A 46 1.83 2.60 -2.59
CA GLU A 46 2.19 3.14 -3.91
C GLU A 46 1.39 4.40 -4.27
N LEU A 47 0.14 4.51 -3.80
CA LEU A 47 -0.66 5.72 -3.98
C LEU A 47 -0.17 6.88 -3.10
N GLU A 48 0.41 6.59 -1.94
CA GLU A 48 1.10 7.56 -1.07
C GLU A 48 2.33 8.12 -1.77
N ASP A 49 3.21 7.26 -2.30
CA ASP A 49 4.38 7.67 -3.09
C ASP A 49 3.99 8.55 -4.30
N VAL A 50 2.90 8.22 -4.99
CA VAL A 50 2.37 9.04 -6.09
C VAL A 50 1.85 10.40 -5.58
N ALA A 51 1.16 10.43 -4.44
CA ALA A 51 0.66 11.66 -3.85
C ALA A 51 1.81 12.59 -3.40
N SER A 52 2.84 12.03 -2.75
CA SER A 52 4.06 12.75 -2.37
C SER A 52 4.77 13.32 -3.61
N ALA A 53 4.92 12.54 -4.68
CA ALA A 53 5.50 13.03 -5.93
C ALA A 53 4.71 14.22 -6.51
N ILE A 54 3.37 14.19 -6.47
CA ILE A 54 2.53 15.31 -6.92
C ILE A 54 2.66 16.51 -5.97
N GLY A 55 2.71 16.28 -4.65
CA GLY A 55 2.97 17.31 -3.65
C GLY A 55 4.29 18.04 -3.88
N SER A 56 5.36 17.29 -4.19
CA SER A 56 6.70 17.83 -4.50
C SER A 56 6.73 18.73 -5.74
N VAL A 57 5.81 18.52 -6.70
CA VAL A 57 5.67 19.41 -7.88
C VAL A 57 5.06 20.76 -7.48
N ASN A 58 4.31 20.80 -6.37
CA ASN A 58 3.56 21.97 -5.91
C ASN A 58 4.09 22.58 -4.60
N GLN A 59 5.41 22.61 -4.36
CA GLN A 59 5.96 23.44 -3.28
C GLN A 59 6.98 24.48 -3.78
N THR A 60 6.53 25.73 -3.71
CA THR A 60 7.24 27.02 -3.80
C THR A 60 8.45 27.09 -4.74
N PHE A 61 8.18 27.19 -6.05
CA PHE A 61 9.20 27.59 -7.02
C PHE A 61 9.66 29.05 -6.75
N ARG A 62 10.78 29.21 -6.04
CA ARG A 62 11.39 30.52 -5.78
C ARG A 62 12.52 30.78 -6.77
N PHE A 63 12.36 31.80 -7.62
CA PHE A 63 13.46 32.29 -8.44
C PHE A 63 14.37 33.20 -7.60
N SER A 64 15.64 32.81 -7.43
CA SER A 64 16.64 33.68 -6.83
C SER A 64 17.12 34.68 -7.89
N GLY A 65 16.81 35.96 -7.69
CA GLY A 65 17.30 37.04 -8.55
C GLY A 65 18.82 37.24 -8.46
N LEU A 66 19.33 38.21 -9.24
CA LEU A 66 20.74 38.58 -9.27
C LEU A 66 21.23 39.08 -7.89
N SER A 67 22.32 38.51 -7.38
CA SER A 67 22.99 39.01 -6.17
C SER A 67 24.42 39.48 -6.46
N GLY A 68 24.75 40.70 -6.03
CA GLY A 68 26.10 41.25 -5.96
C GLY A 68 26.63 41.97 -7.20
N HIS A 69 27.72 42.73 -7.01
CA HIS A 69 28.32 43.73 -7.92
C HIS A 69 28.81 43.19 -9.29
N LYS A 70 28.69 41.88 -9.54
CA LYS A 70 28.96 41.19 -10.81
C LYS A 70 28.05 39.97 -11.06
N GLY A 71 26.83 39.99 -10.50
CA GLY A 71 25.68 39.11 -10.82
C GLY A 71 25.97 37.61 -10.86
N PHE A 72 25.63 36.89 -9.79
CA PHE A 72 25.51 35.43 -9.81
C PHE A 72 24.05 35.03 -10.04
N ILE A 73 23.81 34.04 -10.94
CA ILE A 73 22.49 33.41 -11.11
C ILE A 73 22.46 32.20 -10.16
N VAL A 74 21.59 32.23 -9.16
CA VAL A 74 21.32 31.05 -8.32
C VAL A 74 20.10 30.34 -8.93
N GLY A 75 20.15 29.00 -9.03
CA GLY A 75 19.06 28.18 -9.56
C GLY A 75 17.77 28.23 -8.72
N SER A 76 16.78 27.43 -9.09
CA SER A 76 15.58 27.19 -8.28
C SER A 76 15.86 26.19 -7.17
N SER A 77 15.30 26.42 -5.98
CA SER A 77 15.31 25.48 -4.86
C SER A 77 13.89 25.07 -4.49
N PHE A 78 13.67 23.79 -4.22
CA PHE A 78 12.45 23.27 -3.59
C PHE A 78 12.56 23.53 -2.08
N ASN A 79 11.54 24.17 -1.50
CA ASN A 79 11.40 24.26 -0.05
C ASN A 79 9.96 23.93 0.27
N ASP A 80 9.84 22.81 0.96
CA ASP A 80 8.60 22.23 1.40
C ASP A 80 8.31 22.70 2.84
N GLN A 81 7.05 22.91 3.19
CA GLN A 81 6.68 23.22 4.57
C GLN A 81 6.05 21.99 5.20
N ALA A 82 6.80 21.32 6.07
CA ALA A 82 6.33 20.14 6.80
C ALA A 82 4.90 20.31 7.33
N ASP A 83 4.00 19.46 6.84
CA ASP A 83 2.60 19.43 7.25
C ASP A 83 2.22 18.09 7.92
N TYR A 84 0.93 17.94 8.25
CA TYR A 84 0.46 16.76 8.96
C TYR A 84 0.38 15.58 7.98
N CYS A 85 1.07 14.48 8.28
CA CYS A 85 1.21 13.27 7.45
C CYS A 85 2.24 13.35 6.31
N ASP A 86 3.26 14.20 6.40
CA ASP A 86 4.31 14.39 5.38
C ASP A 86 5.48 13.36 5.50
N GLY A 87 5.22 12.19 6.08
CA GLY A 87 6.22 11.16 6.33
C GLY A 87 6.22 10.10 5.23
N GLN A 88 7.41 9.73 4.73
CA GLN A 88 7.51 8.63 3.78
C GLN A 88 7.07 7.30 4.42
N PHE A 89 6.20 6.55 3.73
CA PHE A 89 5.61 5.28 4.22
C PHE A 89 4.68 5.46 5.44
N ASP A 90 4.00 6.61 5.56
CA ASP A 90 3.06 6.90 6.64
C ASP A 90 1.61 7.07 6.13
N ILE A 91 0.97 5.95 5.73
CA ILE A 91 -0.47 5.93 5.35
C ILE A 91 -1.36 6.46 6.48
N THR A 92 -0.96 6.26 7.74
CA THR A 92 -1.74 6.65 8.91
C THR A 92 -0.91 7.51 9.83
N CYS A 93 -1.02 8.82 9.62
CA CYS A 93 -0.43 9.90 10.41
C CYS A 93 -0.25 9.50 11.89
N ASP A 94 0.90 8.91 12.19
CA ASP A 94 1.23 8.61 13.56
C ASP A 94 1.61 9.95 14.22
N ASN A 95 1.45 10.07 15.53
CA ASN A 95 1.60 11.36 16.21
C ASN A 95 3.06 11.88 16.24
N ASN A 96 3.92 11.50 15.29
CA ASN A 96 5.19 12.15 15.09
C ASN A 96 4.98 13.58 14.62
N ARG A 97 5.70 14.47 15.30
CA ARG A 97 5.73 15.89 14.98
C ARG A 97 6.21 16.04 13.53
N PRO A 98 5.63 16.94 12.73
CA PRO A 98 6.16 17.26 11.40
C PRO A 98 7.65 17.56 11.53
N VAL A 99 8.48 16.71 10.93
CA VAL A 99 9.94 16.92 10.87
C VAL A 99 10.20 17.67 9.58
N ASN A 100 10.99 18.74 9.64
CA ASN A 100 11.35 19.47 8.42
C ASN A 100 12.06 18.50 7.46
N GLU A 101 11.55 18.37 6.24
CA GLU A 101 12.20 17.60 5.21
C GLU A 101 13.59 18.17 4.95
N ALA A 102 14.60 17.29 4.93
CA ALA A 102 15.95 17.73 4.61
C ALA A 102 15.97 18.17 3.13
N PRO A 103 16.62 19.30 2.78
CA PRO A 103 16.71 19.72 1.40
C PRO A 103 17.31 18.60 0.54
N THR A 104 16.52 18.07 -0.40
CA THR A 104 16.96 17.10 -1.39
C THR A 104 17.81 17.85 -2.42
N TYR A 105 19.13 17.75 -2.26
CA TYR A 105 20.08 18.28 -3.24
C TYR A 105 20.15 17.31 -4.43
N ASN A 106 19.72 17.78 -5.61
CA ASN A 106 20.07 17.16 -6.89
C ASN A 106 21.57 17.31 -7.17
#